data_AF-A0A7X7DTH7-F1
#
_entry.id   AF-A0A7X7DTH7-F1
#
_cell.length_a   1.000
_cell.length_b   1.000
_cell.length_c   1.000
_cell.angle_alpha   90.00
_cell.angle_beta   90.00
_cell.angle_gamma   90.00
#
_symmetry.space_group_name_H-M   'P 1'
#
loop_
_entity.id
_entity.type
_entity.pdbx_description
1 polymer ?
#
loop_
_entity_poly.entity_id
_entity_poly.type
_entity_poly.pdbx_seq_one_letter_code
_entity_poly.pdbx_strand_id
1 'polypeptide(L)'
;MAGRIFLTGDVHGDVTSARLGKRLFPEGEGLSKEDFLVVLGDFGLFWHTPRTPEERRCLRSLADRPWTTLFIDGNHENFDLLDALPTEERWGAPVGVAAPGVYHLRRGFVYDVAGLSCFVFGGGRSVDKSVRTPGTDWWERENPGPEERTLGLENLERHGWKVDLVWTHVAPTRACDRLLSDHYAFAHTGRGTAHDPLSDYFDDIAERLSFKLWSFAHYHVSARPFFAGSSGLFTAEYETFREIPIRSGPIPEPKEESAANAEEMDIQLFFFTNKGNVRDANQDALLAGERLVAYEPGKPSHCMERVEAVRSTGNRVLLAVIDGMGGYAGGELASRIVAESLLDRLPEVISAASAEAAKEYVVRALGTAAELMNELSAEYESLESMGATLAGLVLGKERALLFNVGDCRVYRLRGGVLERVSRDHSEVQ
;
A
#
# COMPACT_ATOMS: atom_id res chain seq x y z
N MET A 1 4.05 -28.60 -9.59
CA MET A 1 4.05 -27.55 -8.54
C MET A 1 3.50 -26.29 -9.18
N ALA A 2 2.75 -25.47 -8.45
CA ALA A 2 2.34 -24.16 -8.96
C ALA A 2 3.60 -23.31 -9.23
N GLY A 3 3.62 -22.57 -10.33
CA GLY A 3 4.76 -21.73 -10.72
C GLY A 3 4.99 -20.60 -9.71
N ARG A 4 6.24 -20.21 -9.48
CA ARG A 4 6.59 -19.09 -8.59
C ARG A 4 6.39 -17.77 -9.32
N ILE A 5 6.00 -16.73 -8.59
CA ILE A 5 5.83 -15.37 -9.13
C ILE A 5 6.79 -14.44 -8.41
N PHE A 6 7.57 -13.69 -9.19
CA PHE A 6 8.43 -12.62 -8.74
C PHE A 6 7.99 -11.30 -9.36
N LEU A 7 8.01 -10.23 -8.57
CA LEU A 7 7.69 -8.88 -9.01
C LEU A 7 8.92 -7.98 -8.98
N THR A 8 8.98 -7.04 -9.91
CA THR A 8 9.91 -5.90 -9.91
C THR A 8 9.22 -4.68 -10.53
N GLY A 9 9.73 -3.49 -10.24
CA GLY A 9 9.17 -2.23 -10.75
C GLY A 9 9.85 -1.74 -12.02
N ASP A 10 9.96 -0.41 -12.14
CA ASP A 10 10.34 0.31 -13.35
C ASP A 10 11.73 -0.09 -13.87
N VAL A 11 11.81 -0.76 -15.03
CA VAL A 11 13.09 -1.22 -15.59
C VAL A 11 13.74 -0.23 -16.54
N HIS A 12 12.97 0.66 -17.16
CA HIS A 12 13.37 1.67 -18.15
C HIS A 12 14.35 1.12 -19.22
N GLY A 13 14.09 -0.09 -19.71
CA GLY A 13 14.92 -0.77 -20.70
C GLY A 13 16.19 -1.44 -20.15
N ASP A 14 16.56 -1.26 -18.87
CA ASP A 14 17.66 -1.97 -18.24
C ASP A 14 17.26 -3.39 -17.84
N VAL A 15 17.11 -4.26 -18.84
CA VAL A 15 16.89 -5.70 -18.63
C VAL A 15 18.18 -6.51 -18.74
N THR A 16 19.31 -5.84 -18.57
CA THR A 16 20.63 -6.42 -18.80
C THR A 16 20.94 -7.51 -17.77
N SER A 17 21.99 -8.29 -18.02
CA SER A 17 22.53 -9.21 -17.01
C SER A 17 23.02 -8.51 -15.74
N ALA A 18 23.21 -7.19 -15.75
CA ALA A 18 23.52 -6.44 -14.54
C ALA A 18 22.29 -6.38 -13.62
N ARG A 19 21.11 -6.05 -14.17
CA ARG A 19 19.85 -5.95 -13.41
C ARG A 19 19.18 -7.28 -13.13
N LEU A 20 19.03 -8.12 -14.15
CA LEU A 20 18.35 -9.43 -14.05
C LEU A 20 19.33 -10.60 -13.86
N GLY A 21 20.56 -10.34 -13.42
CA GLY A 21 21.58 -11.38 -13.21
C GLY A 21 21.64 -11.87 -11.77
N LYS A 22 22.40 -12.95 -11.56
CA LYS A 22 22.58 -13.65 -10.27
C LYS A 22 22.89 -12.72 -9.08
N ARG A 23 23.60 -11.61 -9.32
CA ARG A 23 23.98 -10.67 -8.26
C ARG A 23 22.75 -9.99 -7.62
N LEU A 24 21.77 -9.59 -8.43
CA LEU A 24 20.59 -8.85 -7.97
C LEU A 24 19.34 -9.74 -7.93
N PHE A 25 19.33 -10.82 -8.70
CA PHE A 25 18.27 -11.83 -8.69
C PHE A 25 18.83 -13.26 -8.68
N PRO A 26 19.43 -13.71 -7.57
CA PRO A 26 20.03 -15.04 -7.47
C PRO A 26 19.02 -16.18 -7.64
N GLU A 27 17.77 -15.99 -7.19
CA GLU A 27 16.70 -16.98 -7.29
C GLU A 27 16.35 -17.32 -8.74
N GLY A 28 16.59 -16.39 -9.66
CA GLY A 28 16.34 -16.54 -11.09
C GLY A 28 17.05 -17.76 -11.71
N GLU A 29 18.21 -18.18 -11.19
CA GLU A 29 18.92 -19.35 -11.70
C GLU A 29 18.18 -20.68 -11.46
N GLY A 30 17.31 -20.72 -10.44
CA GLY A 30 16.54 -21.91 -10.07
C GLY A 30 15.14 -21.99 -10.69
N LEU A 31 14.77 -21.01 -11.52
CA LEU A 31 13.44 -20.93 -12.11
C LEU A 31 13.31 -21.75 -13.39
N SER A 32 12.08 -22.02 -13.81
CA SER A 32 11.73 -22.63 -15.11
C SER A 32 10.66 -21.81 -15.85
N LYS A 33 10.30 -22.18 -17.08
CA LYS A 33 9.37 -21.39 -17.90
C LYS A 33 7.94 -21.38 -17.34
N GLU A 34 7.68 -22.21 -16.35
CA GLU A 34 6.48 -22.25 -15.54
C GLU A 34 6.49 -21.24 -14.39
N ASP A 35 7.64 -20.61 -14.09
CA ASP A 35 7.78 -19.50 -13.14
C ASP A 35 7.79 -18.14 -13.87
N PHE A 36 7.38 -17.10 -13.14
CA PHE A 36 7.10 -15.78 -13.69
C PHE A 36 7.93 -14.70 -13.04
N LEU A 37 8.58 -13.86 -13.85
CA LEU A 37 9.05 -12.54 -13.45
C LEU A 37 8.12 -11.49 -14.07
N VAL A 38 7.47 -10.68 -13.25
CA VAL A 38 6.53 -9.65 -13.67
C VAL A 38 7.17 -8.27 -13.45
N VAL A 39 7.18 -7.46 -14.51
CA VAL A 39 7.64 -6.06 -14.48
C VAL A 39 6.42 -5.14 -14.44
N LEU A 40 6.31 -4.34 -13.38
CA LEU A 40 5.12 -3.51 -13.07
C LEU A 40 5.14 -2.14 -13.79
N GLY A 41 5.47 -2.13 -15.07
CA GLY A 41 5.48 -0.92 -15.90
C GLY A 41 6.87 -0.42 -16.27
N ASP A 42 6.90 0.60 -17.10
CA ASP A 42 8.10 1.21 -17.67
C ASP A 42 9.15 0.18 -18.09
N PHE A 43 8.70 -0.77 -18.90
CA PHE A 43 9.51 -1.83 -19.49
C PHE A 43 10.53 -1.26 -20.48
N GLY A 44 10.14 -0.29 -21.30
CA GLY A 44 11.05 0.60 -22.02
C GLY A 44 11.89 -0.05 -23.12
N LEU A 45 11.41 -1.12 -23.78
CA LEU A 45 12.16 -1.87 -24.82
C LEU A 45 11.63 -1.74 -26.26
N PHE A 46 10.57 -0.95 -26.50
CA PHE A 46 9.97 -0.81 -27.82
C PHE A 46 9.93 0.66 -28.23
N TRP A 47 10.92 1.13 -28.98
CA TRP A 47 10.95 2.52 -29.42
C TRP A 47 11.09 2.69 -30.93
N HIS A 48 11.61 1.68 -31.63
CA HIS A 48 12.00 1.80 -33.04
C HIS A 48 11.38 0.73 -33.95
N THR A 49 10.99 1.15 -35.16
CA THR A 49 10.66 0.25 -36.27
C THR A 49 11.52 0.59 -37.50
N PRO A 50 12.43 -0.30 -37.94
CA PRO A 50 12.76 -1.60 -37.34
C PRO A 50 13.48 -1.45 -35.99
N ARG A 51 13.34 -2.45 -35.11
CA ARG A 51 14.01 -2.47 -33.80
C ARG A 51 15.51 -2.21 -33.91
N THR A 52 16.12 -1.57 -32.92
CA THR A 52 17.57 -1.36 -32.88
C THR A 52 18.32 -2.67 -32.59
N PRO A 53 19.63 -2.76 -32.88
CA PRO A 53 20.44 -3.92 -32.47
C PRO A 53 20.42 -4.18 -30.96
N GLU A 54 20.27 -3.14 -30.14
CA GLU A 54 20.19 -3.21 -28.69
C GLU A 54 18.86 -3.78 -28.22
N GLU A 55 17.73 -3.25 -28.70
CA GLU A 55 16.38 -3.79 -28.39
C GLU A 55 16.30 -5.29 -28.75
N ARG A 56 16.84 -5.68 -29.92
CA ARG A 56 16.94 -7.10 -30.32
C ARG A 56 17.83 -7.94 -29.42
N ARG A 57 18.87 -7.35 -28.82
CA ARG A 57 19.77 -8.06 -27.89
C ARG A 57 19.07 -8.25 -26.54
N CYS A 58 18.42 -7.21 -26.02
CA CYS A 58 17.64 -7.26 -24.79
C CYS A 58 16.51 -8.29 -24.88
N LEU A 59 15.70 -8.28 -25.94
CA LEU A 59 14.62 -9.26 -26.13
C LEU A 59 15.14 -10.70 -26.24
N ARG A 60 16.27 -10.93 -26.92
CA ARG A 60 16.90 -12.26 -26.94
C ARG A 60 17.37 -12.68 -25.55
N SER A 61 18.04 -11.78 -24.84
CA SER A 61 18.51 -12.05 -23.47
C SER A 61 17.36 -12.36 -22.51
N LEU A 62 16.18 -11.76 -22.70
CA LEU A 62 14.98 -12.07 -21.93
C LEU A 62 14.37 -13.41 -22.35
N ALA A 63 14.29 -13.70 -23.65
CA ALA A 63 13.79 -14.97 -24.16
C ALA A 63 14.61 -16.17 -23.66
N ASP A 64 15.93 -15.99 -23.57
CA ASP A 64 16.89 -16.99 -23.09
C ASP A 64 16.85 -17.22 -21.57
N ARG A 65 16.10 -16.40 -20.80
CA ARG A 65 15.96 -16.61 -19.36
C ARG A 65 15.21 -17.91 -19.08
N PRO A 66 15.53 -18.62 -17.98
CA PRO A 66 14.88 -19.88 -17.70
C PRO A 66 13.41 -19.69 -17.27
N TRP A 67 13.00 -18.48 -16.85
CA TRP A 67 11.63 -18.10 -16.51
C TRP A 67 10.85 -17.44 -17.65
N THR A 68 9.54 -17.28 -17.46
CA THR A 68 8.67 -16.46 -18.32
C THR A 68 8.63 -15.02 -17.80
N THR A 69 8.91 -14.04 -18.66
CA THR A 69 8.80 -12.61 -18.32
C THR A 69 7.44 -12.09 -18.74
N LEU A 70 6.71 -11.53 -17.78
CA LEU A 70 5.49 -10.76 -17.99
C LEU A 70 5.78 -9.30 -17.74
N PHE A 71 5.13 -8.40 -18.46
CA PHE A 71 5.18 -6.98 -18.16
C PHE A 71 3.85 -6.31 -18.43
N ILE A 72 3.60 -5.24 -17.70
CA ILE A 72 2.48 -4.32 -17.93
C ILE A 72 3.06 -3.01 -18.48
N ASP A 73 2.24 -2.20 -19.13
CA ASP A 73 2.66 -0.88 -19.60
C ASP A 73 2.76 0.12 -18.44
N GLY A 74 3.76 1.01 -18.49
CA GLY A 74 3.81 2.19 -17.62
C GLY A 74 3.48 3.47 -18.38
N ASN A 75 3.96 4.62 -17.93
CA ASN A 75 3.80 5.89 -18.65
C ASN A 75 4.98 6.22 -19.59
N HIS A 76 6.04 5.42 -19.61
CA HIS A 76 7.18 5.56 -20.53
C HIS A 76 7.22 4.41 -21.55
N GLU A 77 6.20 4.33 -22.39
CA GLU A 77 6.07 3.29 -23.41
C GLU A 77 5.64 3.85 -24.76
N ASN A 78 6.05 3.17 -25.83
CA ASN A 78 5.51 3.41 -27.16
C ASN A 78 4.25 2.57 -27.39
N PHE A 79 3.09 3.17 -27.17
CA PHE A 79 1.80 2.47 -27.25
C PHE A 79 1.48 1.95 -28.66
N ASP A 80 1.93 2.63 -29.71
CA ASP A 80 1.71 2.17 -31.09
C ASP A 80 2.44 0.83 -31.34
N LEU A 81 3.67 0.70 -30.82
CA LEU A 81 4.44 -0.53 -30.95
C LEU A 81 3.99 -1.63 -29.99
N LEU A 82 3.51 -1.28 -28.80
CA LEU A 82 2.91 -2.26 -27.87
C LEU A 82 1.62 -2.86 -28.45
N ASP A 83 0.77 -2.05 -29.05
CA ASP A 83 -0.46 -2.52 -29.67
C ASP A 83 -0.20 -3.36 -30.91
N ALA A 84 0.85 -3.04 -31.67
CA ALA A 84 1.26 -3.81 -32.84
C ALA A 84 1.90 -5.17 -32.50
N LEU A 85 2.14 -5.49 -31.22
CA LEU A 85 2.63 -6.81 -30.83
C LEU A 85 1.63 -7.90 -31.25
N PRO A 86 2.09 -9.04 -31.84
CA PRO A 86 1.23 -10.17 -32.14
C PRO A 86 0.46 -10.62 -30.91
N THR A 87 -0.84 -10.90 -31.06
CA THR A 87 -1.68 -11.31 -29.93
C THR A 87 -1.81 -12.83 -29.86
N GLU A 88 -1.69 -13.39 -28.65
CA GLU A 88 -2.00 -14.77 -28.33
C GLU A 88 -2.94 -14.85 -27.12
N GLU A 89 -3.75 -15.91 -27.01
CA GLU A 89 -4.53 -16.21 -25.81
C GLU A 89 -3.68 -17.03 -24.83
N ARG A 90 -3.42 -16.47 -23.64
CA ARG A 90 -2.65 -17.15 -22.58
C ARG A 90 -3.21 -16.79 -21.21
N TRP A 91 -3.21 -17.76 -20.30
CA TRP A 91 -3.68 -17.52 -18.92
C TRP A 91 -5.11 -16.96 -18.86
N GLY A 92 -5.96 -17.35 -19.81
CA GLY A 92 -7.37 -16.94 -19.86
C GLY A 92 -7.65 -15.58 -20.49
N ALA A 93 -6.64 -14.86 -21.02
CA ALA A 93 -6.81 -13.54 -21.61
C ALA A 93 -5.78 -13.25 -22.73
N PRO A 94 -6.01 -12.22 -23.56
CA PRO A 94 -5.08 -11.86 -24.62
C PRO A 94 -3.77 -11.28 -24.06
N VAL A 95 -2.64 -11.68 -24.66
CA VAL A 95 -1.31 -11.13 -24.38
C VAL A 95 -0.65 -10.63 -25.66
N GLY A 96 0.19 -9.61 -25.56
CA GLY A 96 1.10 -9.21 -26.64
C GLY A 96 2.40 -10.02 -26.60
N VAL A 97 2.82 -10.60 -27.71
CA VAL A 97 4.03 -11.44 -27.79
C VAL A 97 5.22 -10.59 -28.20
N ALA A 98 6.07 -10.25 -27.25
CA ALA A 98 7.29 -9.49 -27.49
C ALA A 98 8.42 -10.36 -28.04
N ALA A 99 8.58 -11.56 -27.46
CA ALA A 99 9.53 -12.60 -27.83
C ALA A 99 9.10 -13.93 -27.20
N PRO A 100 9.68 -15.09 -27.59
CA PRO A 100 9.38 -16.35 -26.92
C PRO A 100 9.63 -16.27 -25.41
N GLY A 101 8.58 -16.47 -24.61
CA GLY A 101 8.66 -16.37 -23.14
C GLY A 101 8.67 -14.94 -22.59
N VAL A 102 8.35 -13.92 -23.40
CA VAL A 102 8.24 -12.51 -22.99
C VAL A 102 6.91 -11.94 -23.48
N TYR A 103 6.01 -11.61 -22.55
CA TYR A 103 4.62 -11.26 -22.87
C TYR A 103 4.18 -9.96 -22.20
N HIS A 104 3.51 -9.11 -22.98
CA HIS A 104 2.77 -7.94 -22.51
C HIS A 104 1.39 -8.38 -22.02
N LEU A 105 1.08 -8.15 -20.76
CA LEU A 105 -0.27 -8.31 -20.21
C LEU A 105 -1.08 -7.06 -20.56
N ARG A 106 -2.16 -7.24 -21.30
CA ARG A 106 -3.03 -6.15 -21.75
C ARG A 106 -3.81 -5.59 -20.56
N ARG A 107 -3.86 -4.26 -20.45
CA ARG A 107 -4.61 -3.57 -19.41
C ARG A 107 -6.11 -3.93 -19.44
N GLY A 108 -6.72 -4.00 -18.26
CA GLY A 108 -8.15 -4.24 -18.09
C GLY A 108 -8.57 -5.71 -18.05
N PHE A 109 -7.63 -6.66 -18.07
CA PHE A 109 -7.92 -8.10 -18.02
C PHE A 109 -7.56 -8.73 -16.68
N VAL A 110 -8.18 -9.88 -16.41
CA VAL A 110 -7.83 -10.78 -15.31
C VAL A 110 -7.17 -12.03 -15.91
N TYR A 111 -5.97 -12.37 -15.42
CA TYR A 111 -5.17 -13.51 -15.87
C TYR A 111 -5.08 -14.59 -14.80
N ASP A 112 -5.01 -15.87 -15.18
CA ASP A 112 -4.61 -16.98 -14.31
C ASP A 112 -3.09 -17.18 -14.37
N VAL A 113 -2.37 -16.54 -13.45
CA VAL A 113 -0.91 -16.68 -13.37
C VAL A 113 -0.56 -17.57 -12.20
N ALA A 114 0.05 -18.72 -12.49
CA ALA A 114 0.38 -19.75 -11.50
C ALA A 114 -0.81 -20.23 -10.63
N GLY A 115 -2.04 -20.25 -11.17
CA GLY A 115 -3.24 -20.63 -10.43
C GLY A 115 -3.80 -19.52 -9.55
N LEU A 116 -3.33 -18.27 -9.72
CA LEU A 116 -3.84 -17.09 -9.03
C LEU A 116 -4.50 -16.15 -10.05
N SER A 117 -5.69 -15.66 -9.70
CA SER A 117 -6.39 -14.66 -10.49
C SER A 117 -5.76 -13.27 -10.31
N CYS A 118 -5.32 -12.66 -11.40
CA CYS A 118 -4.50 -11.44 -11.39
C CYS A 118 -5.14 -10.38 -12.27
N PHE A 119 -5.73 -9.34 -11.68
CA PHE A 119 -6.19 -8.16 -12.43
C PHE A 119 -5.00 -7.28 -12.81
N VAL A 120 -4.95 -6.83 -14.06
CA VAL A 120 -3.82 -6.07 -14.59
C VAL A 120 -4.27 -4.75 -15.20
N PHE A 121 -3.60 -3.65 -14.84
CA PHE A 121 -3.88 -2.35 -15.44
C PHE A 121 -2.65 -1.42 -15.46
N GLY A 122 -2.09 -1.22 -16.65
CA GLY A 122 -0.96 -0.33 -16.87
C GLY A 122 -1.33 1.12 -17.21
N GLY A 123 -0.31 1.94 -17.45
CA GLY A 123 -0.42 3.37 -17.75
C GLY A 123 -0.22 4.28 -16.53
N GLY A 124 -0.21 5.58 -16.79
CA GLY A 124 -0.01 6.64 -15.81
C GLY A 124 0.23 8.01 -16.46
N ARG A 125 0.24 9.07 -15.68
CA ARG A 125 0.48 10.43 -16.14
C ARG A 125 1.97 10.76 -16.11
N SER A 126 2.57 11.04 -17.28
CA SER A 126 3.89 11.68 -17.33
C SER A 126 3.82 13.13 -16.85
N VAL A 127 4.71 13.50 -15.92
CA VAL A 127 4.83 14.87 -15.37
C VAL A 127 5.75 15.77 -16.20
N ASP A 128 6.55 15.20 -17.10
CA ASP A 128 7.56 15.88 -17.91
C ASP A 128 7.16 16.08 -19.38
N LYS A 129 5.85 16.00 -19.70
CA LYS A 129 5.32 16.20 -21.06
C LYS A 129 5.72 17.53 -21.69
N SER A 130 5.93 18.58 -20.89
CA SER A 130 6.30 19.92 -21.39
C SER A 130 7.68 20.00 -22.03
N VAL A 131 8.56 19.03 -21.75
CA VAL A 131 9.92 18.94 -22.32
C VAL A 131 10.07 17.81 -23.34
N ARG A 132 8.96 17.16 -23.71
CA ARG A 132 8.88 15.98 -24.57
C ARG A 132 8.12 16.27 -25.86
N THR A 133 8.36 15.45 -26.88
CA THR A 133 7.76 15.49 -28.21
C THR A 133 6.61 14.47 -28.34
N PRO A 134 5.34 14.93 -28.48
CA PRO A 134 4.19 14.04 -28.65
C PRO A 134 4.36 13.04 -29.80
N GLY A 135 4.05 11.77 -29.55
CA GLY A 135 4.18 10.67 -30.52
C GLY A 135 5.61 10.22 -30.80
N THR A 136 6.59 10.70 -30.02
CA THR A 136 8.00 10.30 -30.11
C THR A 136 8.52 9.76 -28.78
N ASP A 137 8.38 10.53 -27.70
CA ASP A 137 8.88 10.19 -26.36
C ASP A 137 7.79 10.36 -25.27
N TRP A 138 6.55 10.67 -25.68
CA TRP A 138 5.34 10.55 -24.86
C TRP A 138 4.08 10.36 -25.74
N TRP A 139 3.06 9.70 -25.20
CA TRP A 139 1.77 9.45 -25.87
C TRP A 139 0.58 9.91 -25.01
N GLU A 140 -0.49 10.39 -25.65
CA GLU A 140 -1.75 10.72 -24.94
C GLU A 140 -2.31 9.50 -24.19
N ARG A 141 -2.15 8.32 -24.78
CA ARG A 141 -2.61 7.02 -24.27
C ARG A 141 -1.85 6.46 -23.06
N GLU A 142 -0.79 7.16 -22.63
CA GLU A 142 -0.18 6.93 -21.31
C GLU A 142 -1.25 6.98 -20.22
N ASN A 143 -2.22 7.90 -20.35
CA ASN A 143 -3.41 7.90 -19.51
C ASN A 143 -4.52 7.09 -20.21
N PRO A 144 -4.93 5.93 -19.66
CA PRO A 144 -5.92 5.06 -20.27
C PRO A 144 -7.26 5.76 -20.51
N GLY A 145 -7.83 5.54 -21.69
CA GLY A 145 -9.08 6.16 -22.11
C GLY A 145 -10.31 5.53 -21.43
N PRO A 146 -11.52 6.13 -21.59
CA PRO A 146 -12.75 5.61 -20.99
C PRO A 146 -13.06 4.16 -21.40
N GLU A 147 -12.81 3.78 -22.65
CA GLU A 147 -13.09 2.42 -23.15
C GLU A 147 -12.25 1.35 -22.43
N GLU A 148 -10.96 1.63 -22.20
CA GLU A 148 -10.06 0.71 -21.50
C GLU A 148 -10.43 0.59 -20.01
N ARG A 149 -10.87 1.70 -19.39
CA ARG A 149 -11.38 1.70 -18.00
C ARG A 149 -12.69 0.91 -17.90
N THR A 150 -13.62 1.12 -18.82
CA THR A 150 -14.88 0.35 -18.85
C THR A 150 -14.61 -1.14 -19.02
N LEU A 151 -13.71 -1.52 -19.93
CA LEU A 151 -13.29 -2.91 -20.11
C LEU A 151 -12.76 -3.53 -18.80
N GLY A 152 -11.94 -2.78 -18.06
CA GLY A 152 -11.45 -3.20 -16.74
C GLY A 152 -12.57 -3.50 -15.76
N LEU A 153 -13.53 -2.57 -15.61
CA LEU A 153 -14.68 -2.74 -14.72
C LEU A 153 -15.56 -3.93 -15.14
N GLU A 154 -15.81 -4.10 -16.44
CA GLU A 154 -16.61 -5.23 -16.95
C GLU A 154 -15.93 -6.58 -16.68
N ASN A 155 -14.61 -6.66 -16.83
CA ASN A 155 -13.87 -7.88 -16.52
C ASN A 155 -13.87 -8.16 -15.02
N LEU A 156 -13.73 -7.15 -14.16
CA LEU A 156 -13.88 -7.33 -12.70
C LEU A 156 -15.28 -7.82 -12.32
N GLU A 157 -16.33 -7.28 -12.96
CA GLU A 157 -17.72 -7.73 -12.76
C GLU A 157 -17.91 -9.20 -13.14
N ARG A 158 -17.34 -9.64 -14.28
CA ARG A 158 -17.36 -11.07 -14.69
C ARG A 158 -16.66 -11.99 -13.71
N HIS A 159 -15.70 -11.49 -12.95
CA HIS A 159 -14.99 -12.22 -11.89
C HIS A 159 -15.61 -11.99 -10.50
N GLY A 160 -16.82 -11.41 -10.44
CA GLY A 160 -17.57 -11.20 -9.21
C GLY A 160 -16.85 -10.28 -8.23
N TRP A 161 -16.03 -9.34 -8.70
CA TRP A 161 -15.23 -8.44 -7.87
C TRP A 161 -14.32 -9.18 -6.87
N LYS A 162 -13.78 -10.34 -7.26
CA LYS A 162 -12.82 -11.11 -6.47
C LYS A 162 -11.63 -11.52 -7.33
N VAL A 163 -10.43 -11.15 -6.91
CA VAL A 163 -9.16 -11.59 -7.51
C VAL A 163 -8.14 -11.90 -6.42
N ASP A 164 -7.10 -12.67 -6.71
CA ASP A 164 -6.01 -12.90 -5.75
C ASP A 164 -5.06 -11.70 -5.73
N LEU A 165 -4.64 -11.26 -6.91
CA LEU A 165 -3.60 -10.25 -7.11
C LEU A 165 -4.12 -9.11 -7.99
N VAL A 166 -3.58 -7.92 -7.76
CA VAL A 166 -3.74 -6.77 -8.64
C VAL A 166 -2.37 -6.22 -8.99
N TRP A 167 -2.10 -6.01 -10.27
CA TRP A 167 -0.85 -5.43 -10.77
C TRP A 167 -1.14 -4.18 -11.57
N THR A 168 -0.68 -3.04 -11.06
CA THR A 168 -0.78 -1.76 -11.76
C THR A 168 0.57 -1.09 -11.84
N HIS A 169 0.70 -0.10 -12.72
CA HIS A 169 1.90 0.73 -12.72
C HIS A 169 1.77 1.83 -11.67
N VAL A 170 0.67 2.58 -11.71
CA VAL A 170 0.33 3.63 -10.74
C VAL A 170 -0.52 3.08 -9.59
N ALA A 171 -0.35 3.62 -8.39
CA ALA A 171 -1.15 3.29 -7.20
C ALA A 171 -2.51 4.03 -7.16
N PRO A 172 -3.55 3.47 -6.50
CA PRO A 172 -4.70 4.27 -6.06
C PRO A 172 -4.27 5.37 -5.09
N THR A 173 -5.04 6.46 -4.99
CA THR A 173 -4.68 7.64 -4.18
C THR A 173 -4.49 7.24 -2.72
N ARG A 174 -5.36 6.40 -2.18
CA ARG A 174 -5.26 5.91 -0.78
C ARG A 174 -3.93 5.21 -0.48
N ALA A 175 -3.40 4.45 -1.44
CA ALA A 175 -2.14 3.73 -1.26
C ALA A 175 -0.94 4.64 -1.54
N CYS A 176 -1.06 5.57 -2.50
CA CYS A 176 -0.05 6.58 -2.77
C CYS A 176 0.16 7.49 -1.55
N ASP A 177 -0.91 8.05 -0.97
CA ASP A 177 -0.85 8.93 0.20
C ASP A 177 -0.18 8.23 1.40
N ARG A 178 -0.55 6.96 1.64
CA ARG A 178 0.08 6.12 2.67
C ARG A 178 1.57 5.93 2.40
N LEU A 179 1.93 5.51 1.19
CA LEU A 179 3.33 5.28 0.79
C LEU A 179 4.19 6.55 0.91
N LEU A 180 3.68 7.69 0.45
CA LEU A 180 4.38 8.97 0.50
C LEU A 180 4.57 9.46 1.94
N SER A 181 3.63 9.14 2.83
CA SER A 181 3.77 9.44 4.26
C SER A 181 4.86 8.60 4.95
N ASP A 182 5.07 7.35 4.54
CA ASP A 182 6.11 6.45 5.06
C ASP A 182 7.51 6.78 4.53
N HIS A 183 7.61 7.25 3.29
CA HIS A 183 8.89 7.55 2.64
C HIS A 183 9.23 9.05 2.72
N TYR A 184 9.56 9.50 3.93
CA TYR A 184 9.85 10.90 4.30
C TYR A 184 10.82 11.62 3.34
N ALA A 185 11.85 10.94 2.84
CA ALA A 185 12.82 11.53 1.89
C ALA A 185 12.22 11.83 0.50
N PHE A 186 11.24 11.05 0.04
CA PHE A 186 10.63 11.18 -1.29
C PHE A 186 9.64 12.37 -1.35
N ALA A 187 8.83 12.54 -0.30
CA ALA A 187 7.88 13.66 -0.17
C ALA A 187 8.55 15.04 -0.27
N HIS A 188 9.84 15.16 0.10
CA HIS A 188 10.59 16.42 0.07
C HIS A 188 11.25 16.75 -1.29
N THR A 189 11.17 15.84 -2.29
CA THR A 189 11.77 16.08 -3.61
C THR A 189 10.85 16.84 -4.57
N GLY A 190 9.57 17.06 -4.20
CA GLY A 190 8.56 17.67 -5.07
C GLY A 190 8.13 16.79 -6.27
N ARG A 191 8.71 15.58 -6.42
CA ARG A 191 8.44 14.66 -7.54
C ARG A 191 7.15 13.85 -7.39
N GLY A 192 6.52 13.83 -6.20
CA GLY A 192 5.37 12.98 -5.89
C GLY A 192 4.01 13.67 -5.70
N THR A 193 3.78 14.86 -6.29
CA THR A 193 2.60 15.69 -5.91
C THR A 193 1.57 15.95 -7.03
N ALA A 194 1.80 15.46 -8.24
CA ALA A 194 0.83 15.62 -9.32
C ALA A 194 -0.19 14.48 -9.27
N HIS A 195 -1.44 14.79 -8.93
CA HIS A 195 -2.55 13.85 -8.96
C HIS A 195 -2.68 13.19 -10.35
N ASP A 196 -2.80 11.86 -10.35
CA ASP A 196 -3.01 11.03 -11.53
C ASP A 196 -4.51 10.63 -11.63
N PRO A 197 -5.22 10.98 -12.71
CA PRO A 197 -6.62 10.58 -12.91
C PRO A 197 -6.86 9.06 -12.93
N LEU A 198 -5.82 8.25 -13.08
CA LEU A 198 -5.90 6.80 -12.98
C LEU A 198 -5.92 6.33 -11.51
N SER A 199 -5.34 7.11 -10.58
CA SER A 199 -5.40 6.83 -9.15
C SER A 199 -6.85 6.86 -8.61
N ASP A 200 -7.67 7.82 -9.05
CA ASP A 200 -9.10 7.88 -8.68
C ASP A 200 -9.86 6.64 -9.18
N TYR A 201 -9.61 6.25 -10.43
CA TYR A 201 -10.21 5.05 -11.02
C TYR A 201 -9.83 3.78 -10.23
N PHE A 202 -8.60 3.71 -9.72
CA PHE A 202 -8.16 2.61 -8.87
C PHE A 202 -8.72 2.69 -7.45
N ASP A 203 -8.99 3.88 -6.91
CA ASP A 203 -9.72 4.02 -5.65
C ASP A 203 -11.13 3.43 -5.74
N ASP A 204 -11.87 3.75 -6.82
CA ASP A 204 -13.19 3.18 -7.09
C ASP A 204 -13.15 1.64 -7.16
N ILE A 205 -12.10 1.09 -7.77
CA ILE A 205 -11.89 -0.36 -7.81
C ILE A 205 -11.57 -0.89 -6.42
N ALA A 206 -10.64 -0.27 -5.69
CA ALA A 206 -10.19 -0.72 -4.37
C ALA A 206 -11.29 -0.69 -3.30
N GLU A 207 -12.35 0.09 -3.51
CA GLU A 207 -13.54 0.10 -2.63
C GLU A 207 -14.40 -1.14 -2.77
N ARG A 208 -14.49 -1.68 -3.98
CA ARG A 208 -15.41 -2.77 -4.34
C ARG A 208 -14.73 -4.11 -4.46
N LEU A 209 -13.50 -4.12 -4.97
CA LEU A 209 -12.74 -5.31 -5.30
C LEU A 209 -12.25 -5.98 -4.03
N SER A 210 -12.49 -7.29 -3.92
CA SER A 210 -11.77 -8.12 -2.96
C SER A 210 -10.50 -8.69 -3.55
N PHE A 211 -9.37 -8.41 -2.90
CA PHE A 211 -8.04 -8.88 -3.30
C PHE A 211 -7.14 -9.16 -2.11
N LYS A 212 -6.08 -9.96 -2.31
CA LYS A 212 -5.08 -10.25 -1.27
C LYS A 212 -3.92 -9.26 -1.30
N LEU A 213 -3.37 -9.00 -2.48
CA LEU A 213 -2.23 -8.11 -2.66
C LEU A 213 -2.35 -7.31 -3.96
N TRP A 214 -2.21 -6.00 -3.85
CA TRP A 214 -2.12 -5.06 -4.96
C TRP A 214 -0.71 -4.51 -5.02
N SER A 215 0.02 -4.83 -6.09
CA SER A 215 1.40 -4.39 -6.31
C SER A 215 1.46 -3.33 -7.39
N PHE A 216 2.23 -2.28 -7.14
CA PHE A 216 2.44 -1.18 -8.09
C PHE A 216 3.89 -0.68 -8.10
N ALA A 217 4.24 0.17 -9.08
CA ALA A 217 5.57 0.74 -9.26
C ALA A 217 5.50 2.27 -9.40
N HIS A 218 6.19 2.87 -10.38
CA HIS A 218 6.17 4.29 -10.73
C HIS A 218 6.87 5.25 -9.74
N TYR A 219 6.75 5.01 -8.44
CA TYR A 219 7.25 5.92 -7.40
C TYR A 219 8.72 5.71 -7.03
N HIS A 220 9.40 4.76 -7.67
CA HIS A 220 10.81 4.42 -7.42
C HIS A 220 11.14 4.10 -5.96
N VAL A 221 10.19 3.50 -5.25
CA VAL A 221 10.33 3.05 -3.87
C VAL A 221 9.87 1.60 -3.75
N SER A 222 10.55 0.83 -2.91
CA SER A 222 10.09 -0.50 -2.51
C SER A 222 9.48 -0.40 -1.11
N ALA A 223 8.25 -0.88 -0.95
CA ALA A 223 7.57 -0.97 0.33
C ALA A 223 7.28 -2.44 0.68
N ARG A 224 7.23 -2.76 1.98
CA ARG A 224 6.63 -4.02 2.43
C ARG A 224 5.10 -3.91 2.28
N PRO A 225 4.36 -5.03 2.20
CA PRO A 225 2.90 -4.97 2.13
C PRO A 225 2.29 -4.17 3.29
N PHE A 226 1.42 -3.21 2.99
CA PHE A 226 0.78 -2.29 3.93
C PHE A 226 -0.72 -2.18 3.67
N PHE A 227 -1.49 -1.73 4.67
CA PHE A 227 -2.92 -1.51 4.51
C PHE A 227 -3.21 -0.05 4.14
N ALA A 228 -4.21 0.16 3.30
CA ALA A 228 -4.67 1.51 2.93
C ALA A 228 -6.19 1.53 2.69
N GLY A 229 -6.99 1.04 3.65
CA GLY A 229 -8.45 1.21 3.61
C GLY A 229 -9.20 0.40 2.55
N SER A 230 -8.70 -0.77 2.15
CA SER A 230 -9.34 -1.66 1.16
C SER A 230 -9.64 -3.05 1.76
N SER A 231 -10.02 -4.05 0.97
CA SER A 231 -10.12 -5.44 1.44
C SER A 231 -8.75 -6.12 1.62
N GLY A 232 -7.73 -5.62 0.91
CA GLY A 232 -6.43 -6.28 0.71
C GLY A 232 -5.25 -5.40 1.08
N LEU A 233 -4.04 -5.93 0.88
CA LEU A 233 -2.79 -5.22 1.13
C LEU A 233 -2.27 -4.58 -0.15
N PHE A 234 -1.55 -3.48 -0.01
CA PHE A 234 -0.83 -2.79 -1.07
C PHE A 234 0.68 -2.97 -0.90
N THR A 235 1.44 -2.95 -2.00
CA THR A 235 2.91 -2.98 -1.96
C THR A 235 3.47 -2.19 -3.14
N ALA A 236 4.61 -1.53 -2.93
CA ALA A 236 5.35 -0.83 -3.96
C ALA A 236 6.60 -1.62 -4.33
N GLU A 237 6.90 -1.75 -5.62
CA GLU A 237 8.08 -2.45 -6.13
C GLU A 237 8.90 -1.53 -7.02
N TYR A 238 10.23 -1.55 -6.86
CA TYR A 238 11.15 -0.81 -7.72
C TYR A 238 12.36 -1.66 -8.14
N GLU A 239 13.44 -1.68 -7.37
CA GLU A 239 14.67 -2.41 -7.71
C GLU A 239 14.74 -3.83 -7.14
N THR A 240 13.84 -4.19 -6.23
CA THR A 240 13.81 -5.50 -5.57
C THR A 240 13.06 -6.54 -6.40
N PHE A 241 13.48 -7.81 -6.28
CA PHE A 241 12.74 -8.97 -6.79
C PHE A 241 12.00 -9.62 -5.64
N ARG A 242 10.69 -9.36 -5.53
CA ARG A 242 9.88 -9.91 -4.46
C ARG A 242 9.17 -11.16 -4.93
N GLU A 243 9.45 -12.30 -4.28
CA GLU A 243 8.60 -13.48 -4.44
C GLU A 243 7.24 -13.22 -3.78
N ILE A 244 6.15 -13.42 -4.52
CA ILE A 244 4.82 -13.47 -3.93
C ILE A 244 4.66 -14.85 -3.31
N PRO A 245 4.50 -14.96 -1.97
CA PRO A 245 4.22 -16.25 -1.37
C PRO A 245 2.85 -16.71 -1.86
N ILE A 246 2.82 -17.78 -2.67
CA ILE A 246 1.57 -18.37 -3.17
C ILE A 246 0.81 -18.92 -1.96
N ARG A 247 -0.03 -18.09 -1.36
CA ARG A 247 -0.93 -18.50 -0.28
C ARG A 247 -2.29 -18.79 -0.88
N SER A 248 -2.65 -20.07 -0.93
CA SER A 248 -4.00 -20.57 -1.22
C SER A 248 -5.01 -20.27 -0.10
N GLY A 249 -4.81 -19.21 0.67
CA GLY A 249 -5.77 -18.74 1.66
C GLY A 249 -7.02 -18.19 1.00
N PRO A 250 -8.14 -18.07 1.74
CA PRO A 250 -9.35 -17.46 1.21
C PRO A 250 -9.06 -16.02 0.77
N ILE A 251 -9.65 -15.61 -0.36
CA ILE A 251 -9.73 -14.19 -0.72
C ILE A 251 -10.59 -13.53 0.36
N PRO A 252 -10.21 -12.34 0.88
CA PRO A 252 -11.03 -11.60 1.84
C PRO A 252 -12.48 -11.49 1.36
N GLU A 253 -13.45 -11.34 2.25
CA GLU A 253 -14.78 -11.00 1.77
C GLU A 253 -14.78 -9.56 1.24
N PRO A 254 -15.52 -9.29 0.14
CA PRO A 254 -15.73 -7.92 -0.31
C PRO A 254 -16.27 -7.09 0.85
N LYS A 255 -16.00 -5.79 0.84
CA LYS A 255 -16.72 -4.87 1.71
C LYS A 255 -18.20 -4.97 1.34
N GLU A 256 -18.99 -5.74 2.09
CA GLU A 256 -20.44 -5.63 2.04
C GLU A 256 -20.80 -4.21 2.50
N GLU A 257 -21.70 -3.54 1.78
CA GLU A 257 -22.57 -2.56 2.44
C GLU A 257 -23.36 -3.35 3.48
N SER A 258 -22.86 -3.41 4.72
CA SER A 258 -23.50 -4.18 5.76
C SER A 258 -24.77 -3.47 6.23
N ALA A 259 -25.88 -3.76 5.55
CA ALA A 259 -27.21 -3.67 6.15
C ALA A 259 -27.49 -5.00 6.87
N ALA A 260 -27.00 -5.16 8.10
CA ALA A 260 -27.38 -6.28 8.96
C ALA A 260 -27.62 -5.81 10.41
N ASN A 261 -28.90 -5.79 10.77
CA ASN A 261 -29.46 -5.44 12.07
C ASN A 261 -28.89 -6.27 13.24
N ALA A 262 -27.86 -5.75 13.91
CA ALA A 262 -27.52 -6.12 15.27
C ALA A 262 -27.16 -4.85 16.05
N GLU A 263 -28.12 -4.25 16.78
CA GLU A 263 -28.02 -2.96 17.50
C GLU A 263 -26.58 -2.49 17.66
N GLU A 264 -26.12 -1.71 16.69
CA GLU A 264 -24.75 -1.21 16.67
C GLU A 264 -24.56 -0.28 17.86
N MET A 265 -23.34 -0.23 18.39
CA MET A 265 -23.03 0.80 19.36
C MET A 265 -23.09 2.14 18.65
N ASP A 266 -23.88 3.10 19.15
CA ASP A 266 -23.80 4.50 18.75
C ASP A 266 -23.02 5.25 19.83
N ILE A 267 -21.78 5.61 19.51
CA ILE A 267 -20.91 6.36 20.42
C ILE A 267 -20.56 7.69 19.78
N GLN A 268 -20.75 8.74 20.58
CA GLN A 268 -20.21 10.05 20.27
C GLN A 268 -18.79 10.18 20.86
N LEU A 269 -17.83 10.39 19.97
CA LEU A 269 -16.42 10.59 20.31
C LEU A 269 -16.11 12.08 20.25
N PHE A 270 -15.36 12.56 21.23
CA PHE A 270 -14.84 13.92 21.27
C PHE A 270 -13.33 13.85 21.44
N PHE A 271 -12.58 14.57 20.61
CA PHE A 271 -11.13 14.54 20.65
C PHE A 271 -10.55 15.92 20.37
N PHE A 272 -9.38 16.17 20.94
CA PHE A 272 -8.67 17.43 20.86
C PHE A 272 -7.19 17.21 21.16
N THR A 273 -6.31 17.75 20.32
CA THR A 273 -4.87 17.81 20.59
C THR A 273 -4.33 19.21 20.29
N ASN A 274 -3.34 19.64 21.08
CA ASN A 274 -2.69 20.92 20.91
C ASN A 274 -1.27 20.86 21.48
N LYS A 275 -0.33 21.47 20.76
CA LYS A 275 1.05 21.63 21.20
C LYS A 275 1.21 22.30 22.57
N GLY A 276 0.27 23.17 22.92
CA GLY A 276 0.40 24.10 24.03
C GLY A 276 1.38 25.24 23.76
N ASN A 277 1.65 26.03 24.79
CA ASN A 277 2.43 27.27 24.69
C ASN A 277 3.94 27.10 24.90
N VAL A 278 4.40 25.89 25.23
CA VAL A 278 5.78 25.65 25.70
C VAL A 278 6.60 24.82 24.72
N ARG A 279 5.98 23.84 24.05
CA ARG A 279 6.69 22.95 23.11
C ARG A 279 6.80 23.60 21.74
N ASP A 280 7.85 23.26 20.98
CA ASP A 280 7.99 23.74 19.60
C ASP A 280 7.17 22.91 18.60
N ALA A 281 6.91 21.63 18.92
CA ALA A 281 6.04 20.72 18.17
C ALA A 281 5.03 19.97 19.07
N ASN A 282 3.86 19.64 18.52
CA ASN A 282 2.89 18.70 19.07
C ASN A 282 3.31 17.28 18.70
N GLN A 283 3.76 16.51 19.68
CA GLN A 283 4.23 15.14 19.49
C GLN A 283 3.15 14.11 19.80
N ASP A 284 1.92 14.57 20.05
CA ASP A 284 0.79 13.71 20.38
C ASP A 284 0.10 13.23 19.10
N ALA A 285 -0.37 11.99 19.12
CA ALA A 285 -1.30 11.44 18.15
C ALA A 285 -2.57 10.95 18.85
N LEU A 286 -3.71 11.13 18.19
CA LEU A 286 -5.01 10.64 18.63
C LEU A 286 -5.60 9.72 17.58
N LEU A 287 -6.16 8.61 18.05
CA LEU A 287 -6.96 7.71 17.25
C LEU A 287 -8.39 7.72 17.80
N ALA A 288 -9.35 8.07 16.95
CA ALA A 288 -10.78 8.11 17.27
C ALA A 288 -11.56 7.29 16.22
N GLY A 289 -11.61 5.97 16.41
CA GLY A 289 -12.12 5.04 15.40
C GLY A 289 -11.18 5.00 14.21
N GLU A 290 -11.70 5.33 13.03
CA GLU A 290 -10.90 5.44 11.79
C GLU A 290 -10.19 6.79 11.67
N ARG A 291 -10.52 7.77 12.53
CA ARG A 291 -9.94 9.11 12.46
C ARG A 291 -8.58 9.14 13.17
N LEU A 292 -7.52 9.31 12.39
CA LEU A 292 -6.19 9.69 12.87
C LEU A 292 -6.06 11.21 12.94
N VAL A 293 -5.55 11.70 14.07
CA VAL A 293 -5.07 13.07 14.25
C VAL A 293 -3.63 12.99 14.72
N ALA A 294 -2.69 13.30 13.83
CA ALA A 294 -1.26 13.26 14.11
C ALA A 294 -0.53 14.32 13.27
N TYR A 295 0.74 14.55 13.56
CA TYR A 295 1.62 15.33 12.69
C TYR A 295 1.65 14.75 11.26
N GLU A 296 1.61 15.63 10.27
CA GLU A 296 1.74 15.29 8.86
C GLU A 296 3.03 15.89 8.27
N PRO A 297 3.90 15.07 7.65
CA PRO A 297 5.12 15.57 7.00
C PRO A 297 4.82 16.71 6.02
N GLY A 298 5.60 17.79 6.11
CA GLY A 298 5.44 18.97 5.25
C GLY A 298 4.30 19.91 5.65
N LYS A 299 3.54 19.59 6.71
CA LYS A 299 2.56 20.50 7.32
C LYS A 299 3.10 21.05 8.64
N PRO A 300 2.65 22.24 9.09
CA PRO A 300 2.93 22.71 10.44
C PRO A 300 2.46 21.69 11.48
N SER A 301 3.11 21.67 12.64
CA SER A 301 2.76 20.77 13.73
C SER A 301 1.26 20.84 14.07
N HIS A 302 0.62 19.68 14.11
CA HIS A 302 -0.84 19.59 14.09
C HIS A 302 -1.43 20.13 15.40
N CYS A 303 -2.17 21.24 15.33
CA CYS A 303 -2.88 21.82 16.48
C CYS A 303 -4.33 22.02 16.13
N MET A 304 -5.23 21.45 16.94
CA MET A 304 -6.66 21.67 16.78
C MET A 304 -7.03 23.02 17.41
N GLU A 305 -7.90 23.78 16.73
CA GLU A 305 -8.44 25.04 17.24
C GLU A 305 -9.65 24.83 18.16
N ARG A 306 -10.32 23.69 18.03
CA ARG A 306 -11.55 23.35 18.75
C ARG A 306 -11.66 21.84 18.93
N VAL A 307 -12.46 21.43 19.90
CA VAL A 307 -12.84 20.02 20.06
C VAL A 307 -13.62 19.58 18.82
N GLU A 308 -13.22 18.48 18.23
CA GLU A 308 -13.99 17.81 17.19
C GLU A 308 -14.86 16.72 17.80
N ALA A 309 -15.99 16.46 17.15
CA ALA A 309 -16.92 15.41 17.54
C ALA A 309 -17.24 14.55 16.32
N VAL A 310 -17.09 13.24 16.46
CA VAL A 310 -17.51 12.27 15.45
C VAL A 310 -18.45 11.26 16.09
N ARG A 311 -19.41 10.78 15.31
CA ARG A 311 -20.21 9.62 15.67
C ARG A 311 -19.54 8.37 15.10
N SER A 312 -19.42 7.34 15.91
CA SER A 312 -18.93 6.03 15.48
C SER A 312 -20.04 5.02 15.72
N THR A 313 -20.42 4.31 14.66
CA THR A 313 -21.32 3.15 14.74
C THR A 313 -20.54 1.86 14.48
N GLY A 314 -20.98 0.77 15.07
CA GLY A 314 -20.42 -0.56 14.81
C GLY A 314 -20.36 -1.47 16.04
N ASN A 315 -19.69 -2.61 15.89
CA ASN A 315 -19.55 -3.59 16.96
C ASN A 315 -18.44 -3.25 17.96
N ARG A 316 -17.43 -2.50 17.52
CA ARG A 316 -16.34 -2.02 18.35
C ARG A 316 -15.78 -0.70 17.85
N VAL A 317 -15.16 0.04 18.76
CA VAL A 317 -14.46 1.30 18.47
C VAL A 317 -13.09 1.27 19.12
N LEU A 318 -12.03 1.51 18.34
CA LEU A 318 -10.67 1.66 18.84
C LEU A 318 -10.38 3.13 19.10
N LEU A 319 -9.93 3.45 20.31
CA LEU A 319 -9.48 4.78 20.71
C LEU A 319 -8.07 4.69 21.26
N ALA A 320 -7.23 5.67 20.95
CA ALA A 320 -5.91 5.78 21.57
C ALA A 320 -5.47 7.24 21.68
N VAL A 321 -4.74 7.54 22.75
CA VAL A 321 -3.90 8.72 22.89
C VAL A 321 -2.47 8.23 22.96
N ILE A 322 -1.60 8.86 22.19
CA ILE A 322 -0.20 8.45 22.04
C ILE A 322 0.65 9.70 22.21
N ASP A 323 1.62 9.66 23.12
CA ASP A 323 2.56 10.74 23.40
C ASP A 323 3.95 10.31 22.92
N GLY A 324 4.46 11.01 21.91
CA GLY A 324 5.76 10.73 21.31
C GLY A 324 6.92 11.42 22.03
N MET A 325 8.01 10.68 22.22
CA MET A 325 9.26 11.14 22.84
C MET A 325 10.48 10.89 21.93
N GLY A 326 11.56 11.65 22.14
CA GLY A 326 12.81 11.51 21.38
C GLY A 326 13.28 12.77 20.63
N GLY A 327 12.96 13.97 21.14
CA GLY A 327 13.19 15.24 20.43
C GLY A 327 12.13 15.50 19.35
N TYR A 328 12.11 16.70 18.74
CA TYR A 328 10.99 17.14 17.88
C TYR A 328 10.62 16.14 16.78
N ALA A 329 11.57 15.77 15.93
CA ALA A 329 11.35 14.84 14.82
C ALA A 329 11.09 13.40 15.29
N GLY A 330 11.77 12.93 16.34
CA GLY A 330 11.60 11.57 16.87
C GLY A 330 10.23 11.36 17.50
N GLY A 331 9.75 12.30 18.31
CA GLY A 331 8.46 12.16 18.99
C GLY A 331 7.27 12.25 18.03
N GLU A 332 7.25 13.21 17.10
CA GLU A 332 6.17 13.31 16.09
C GLU A 332 6.07 12.03 15.24
N LEU A 333 7.22 11.45 14.88
CA LEU A 333 7.28 10.21 14.12
C LEU A 333 6.86 8.99 14.95
N ALA A 334 7.32 8.87 16.20
CA ALA A 334 6.99 7.75 17.08
C ALA A 334 5.49 7.64 17.34
N SER A 335 4.84 8.74 17.71
CA SER A 335 3.41 8.71 18.02
C SER A 335 2.58 8.36 16.79
N ARG A 336 3.00 8.85 15.61
CA ARG A 336 2.42 8.48 14.33
C ARG A 336 2.60 7.00 13.99
N ILE A 337 3.81 6.44 14.13
CA ILE A 337 4.08 5.02 13.87
C ILE A 337 3.16 4.11 14.70
N VAL A 338 3.00 4.42 15.98
CA VAL A 338 2.10 3.67 16.87
C VAL A 338 0.65 3.79 16.41
N ALA A 339 0.20 4.99 16.05
CA ALA A 339 -1.17 5.23 15.62
C ALA A 339 -1.50 4.51 14.31
N GLU A 340 -0.60 4.58 13.33
CA GLU A 340 -0.74 3.91 12.03
C GLU A 340 -0.71 2.39 12.19
N SER A 341 0.18 1.86 13.03
CA SER A 341 0.21 0.41 13.29
C SER A 341 -1.10 -0.10 13.93
N LEU A 342 -1.73 0.71 14.78
CA LEU A 342 -3.05 0.42 15.34
C LEU A 342 -4.17 0.50 14.29
N LEU A 343 -4.11 1.49 13.38
CA LEU A 343 -5.03 1.61 12.24
C LEU A 343 -4.92 0.43 11.27
N ASP A 344 -3.70 -0.04 11.00
CA ASP A 344 -3.43 -1.18 10.12
C ASP A 344 -4.09 -2.47 10.60
N ARG A 345 -4.39 -2.56 11.91
CA ARG A 345 -5.09 -3.69 12.53
C ARG A 345 -6.53 -3.37 12.93
N LEU A 346 -7.02 -2.17 12.61
CA LEU A 346 -8.36 -1.74 12.97
C LEU A 346 -9.45 -2.70 12.43
N PRO A 347 -9.41 -3.19 11.18
CA PRO A 347 -10.42 -4.11 10.68
C PRO A 347 -10.50 -5.41 11.49
N GLU A 348 -9.35 -6.02 11.82
CA GLU A 348 -9.31 -7.24 12.63
C GLU A 348 -9.74 -6.97 14.08
N VAL A 349 -9.39 -5.81 14.63
CA VAL A 349 -9.83 -5.38 15.96
C VAL A 349 -11.34 -5.21 16.01
N ILE A 350 -11.94 -4.52 15.02
CA ILE A 350 -13.38 -4.25 14.98
C ILE A 350 -14.17 -5.55 14.78
N SER A 351 -13.72 -6.41 13.87
CA SER A 351 -14.38 -7.68 13.50
C SER A 351 -14.08 -8.85 14.43
N ALA A 352 -13.19 -8.69 15.42
CA ALA A 352 -12.74 -9.77 16.29
C ALA A 352 -13.89 -10.61 16.90
N ALA A 353 -13.75 -11.93 16.96
CA ALA A 353 -14.80 -12.78 17.54
C ALA A 353 -14.95 -12.62 19.08
N SER A 354 -13.91 -12.13 19.76
CA SER A 354 -13.88 -11.96 21.22
C SER A 354 -12.99 -10.78 21.64
N ALA A 355 -13.02 -10.42 22.93
CA ALA A 355 -12.12 -9.41 23.48
C ALA A 355 -10.66 -9.90 23.48
N GLU A 356 -10.44 -11.21 23.66
CA GLU A 356 -9.13 -11.85 23.61
C GLU A 356 -8.53 -11.78 22.21
N ALA A 357 -9.34 -12.04 21.17
CA ALA A 357 -8.89 -11.89 19.78
C ALA A 357 -8.54 -10.43 19.45
N ALA A 358 -9.38 -9.47 19.87
CA ALA A 358 -9.09 -8.04 19.71
C ALA A 358 -7.77 -7.65 20.41
N LYS A 359 -7.52 -8.20 21.61
CA LYS A 359 -6.26 -8.00 22.34
C LYS A 359 -5.07 -8.50 21.55
N GLU A 360 -5.14 -9.68 20.94
CA GLU A 360 -4.03 -10.20 20.13
C GLU A 360 -3.71 -9.27 18.95
N TYR A 361 -4.71 -8.72 18.28
CA TYR A 361 -4.49 -7.78 17.18
C TYR A 361 -3.86 -6.46 17.65
N VAL A 362 -4.31 -5.91 18.78
CA VAL A 362 -3.68 -4.74 19.40
C VAL A 362 -2.23 -5.02 19.78
N VAL A 363 -1.94 -6.17 20.41
CA VAL A 363 -0.58 -6.53 20.80
C VAL A 363 0.32 -6.67 19.57
N ARG A 364 -0.18 -7.27 18.48
CA ARG A 364 0.57 -7.37 17.21
C ARG A 364 0.85 -6.00 16.61
N ALA A 365 -0.14 -5.11 16.56
CA ALA A 365 0.04 -3.72 16.11
C ALA A 365 1.15 -3.02 16.89
N LEU A 366 1.13 -3.10 18.23
CA LEU A 366 2.14 -2.48 19.07
C LEU A 366 3.53 -3.12 18.91
N GLY A 367 3.59 -4.43 18.65
CA GLY A 367 4.82 -5.14 18.32
C GLY A 367 5.44 -4.64 17.00
N THR A 368 4.62 -4.50 15.96
CA THR A 368 5.05 -3.93 14.66
C THR A 368 5.55 -2.50 14.81
N ALA A 369 4.84 -1.66 15.57
CA ALA A 369 5.27 -0.29 15.85
C ALA A 369 6.64 -0.26 16.56
N ALA A 370 6.84 -1.12 17.56
CA ALA A 370 8.09 -1.20 18.31
C ALA A 370 9.26 -1.69 17.44
N GLU A 371 9.04 -2.70 16.60
CA GLU A 371 10.05 -3.19 15.66
C GLU A 371 10.48 -2.09 14.68
N LEU A 372 9.52 -1.39 14.07
CA LEU A 372 9.80 -0.30 13.13
C LEU A 372 10.54 0.86 13.82
N MET A 373 10.11 1.26 15.02
CA MET A 373 10.81 2.30 15.78
C MET A 373 12.25 1.89 16.10
N ASN A 374 12.50 0.64 16.49
CA ASN A 374 13.85 0.14 16.76
C ASN A 374 14.74 0.12 15.51
N GLU A 375 14.18 -0.28 14.36
CA GLU A 375 14.90 -0.24 13.07
C GLU A 375 15.31 1.19 12.72
N LEU A 376 14.38 2.14 12.81
CA LEU A 376 14.65 3.56 12.52
C LEU A 376 15.62 4.21 13.51
N SER A 377 15.51 3.91 14.81
CA SER A 377 16.45 4.41 15.82
C SER A 377 17.87 3.86 15.64
N ALA A 378 18.02 2.65 15.08
CA ALA A 378 19.31 2.05 14.78
C ALA A 378 19.94 2.59 13.48
N GLU A 379 19.11 2.98 12.51
CA GLU A 379 19.56 3.49 11.22
C GLU A 379 19.91 4.98 11.26
N TYR A 380 19.16 5.78 12.03
CA TYR A 380 19.29 7.23 12.07
C TYR A 380 19.66 7.73 13.46
N GLU A 381 20.87 8.29 13.59
CA GLU A 381 21.35 8.90 14.85
C GLU A 381 20.39 9.97 15.40
N SER A 382 19.72 10.72 14.51
CA SER A 382 18.71 11.72 14.90
C SER A 382 17.44 11.14 15.54
N LEU A 383 17.24 9.82 15.47
CA LEU A 383 16.09 9.09 16.01
C LEU A 383 16.50 8.15 17.16
N GLU A 384 17.74 8.16 17.63
CA GLU A 384 18.26 7.21 18.63
C GLU A 384 17.40 7.13 19.91
N SER A 385 16.80 8.26 20.31
CA SER A 385 15.95 8.37 21.51
C SER A 385 14.44 8.27 21.24
N MET A 386 14.06 7.90 20.02
CA MET A 386 12.66 7.81 19.60
C MET A 386 11.90 6.76 20.42
N GLY A 387 10.71 7.12 20.88
CA GLY A 387 9.78 6.23 21.56
C GLY A 387 8.41 6.87 21.72
N ALA A 388 7.44 6.09 22.22
CA ALA A 388 6.10 6.62 22.49
C ALA A 388 5.50 5.95 23.73
N THR A 389 4.74 6.74 24.49
CA THR A 389 3.78 6.22 25.47
C THR A 389 2.39 6.21 24.84
N LEU A 390 1.52 5.31 25.29
CA LEU A 390 0.16 5.26 24.78
C LEU A 390 -0.82 4.78 25.85
N ALA A 391 -2.05 5.23 25.73
CA ALA A 391 -3.18 4.65 26.42
C ALA A 391 -4.37 4.62 25.47
N GLY A 392 -5.02 3.47 25.39
CA GLY A 392 -6.13 3.27 24.50
C GLY A 392 -7.09 2.22 25.00
N LEU A 393 -8.18 2.10 24.26
CA LEU A 393 -9.23 1.17 24.56
C LEU A 393 -9.94 0.70 23.30
N VAL A 394 -10.35 -0.56 23.30
CA VAL A 394 -11.31 -1.11 22.33
C VAL A 394 -12.64 -1.21 23.05
N LEU A 395 -13.57 -0.30 22.75
CA LEU A 395 -14.93 -0.35 23.25
C LEU A 395 -15.70 -1.41 22.48
N GLY A 396 -16.34 -2.35 23.17
CA GLY A 396 -17.39 -3.21 22.65
C GLY A 396 -18.69 -3.00 23.43
N LYS A 397 -19.77 -3.71 23.05
CA LYS A 397 -21.13 -3.48 23.56
C LYS A 397 -21.22 -3.59 25.10
N GLU A 398 -20.59 -4.62 25.67
CA GLU A 398 -20.67 -4.90 27.12
C GLU A 398 -19.33 -4.72 27.85
N ARG A 399 -18.23 -4.75 27.12
CA ARG A 399 -16.87 -4.78 27.68
C ARG A 399 -15.97 -3.84 26.91
N ALA A 400 -15.02 -3.26 27.62
CA ALA A 400 -13.91 -2.52 27.03
C ALA A 400 -12.62 -3.28 27.29
N LEU A 401 -11.79 -3.44 26.26
CA LEU A 401 -10.39 -3.83 26.42
C LEU A 401 -9.60 -2.55 26.66
N LEU A 402 -8.79 -2.51 27.71
CA LEU A 402 -7.89 -1.42 28.01
C LEU A 402 -6.44 -1.82 27.71
N PHE A 403 -5.66 -0.92 27.14
CA PHE A 403 -4.23 -1.13 26.93
C PHE A 403 -3.46 0.18 27.18
N ASN A 404 -2.31 0.09 27.83
CA ASN A 404 -1.42 1.24 28.02
C ASN A 404 0.04 0.81 28.10
N VAL A 405 0.93 1.69 27.66
CA VAL A 405 2.38 1.58 27.77
C VAL A 405 2.90 2.96 28.16
N GLY A 406 3.66 3.06 29.25
CA GLY A 406 4.10 4.35 29.79
C GLY A 406 3.03 5.01 30.65
N ASP A 407 2.92 6.33 30.57
CA ASP A 407 2.20 7.19 31.52
C ASP A 407 1.01 7.96 30.92
N CYS A 408 0.68 7.73 29.65
CA CYS A 408 -0.64 8.05 29.12
C CYS A 408 -1.74 7.36 29.95
N ARG A 409 -2.91 8.00 30.07
CA ARG A 409 -3.95 7.57 31.02
C ARG A 409 -5.33 7.39 30.40
N VAL A 410 -6.06 6.44 30.96
CA VAL A 410 -7.50 6.28 30.73
C VAL A 410 -8.24 6.49 32.03
N TYR A 411 -9.31 7.28 31.97
CA TYR A 411 -10.23 7.51 33.07
C TYR A 411 -11.65 7.10 32.68
N ARG A 412 -12.41 6.64 33.67
CA ARG A 412 -13.85 6.37 33.56
C ARG A 412 -14.62 7.34 34.44
N LEU A 413 -15.50 8.13 33.85
CA LEU A 413 -16.47 8.94 34.57
C LEU A 413 -17.83 8.21 34.63
N ARG A 414 -18.28 7.81 35.82
CA ARG A 414 -19.59 7.15 36.01
C ARG A 414 -20.24 7.61 37.30
N GLY A 415 -21.51 8.04 37.23
CA GLY A 415 -22.24 8.51 38.41
C GLY A 415 -21.59 9.70 39.11
N GLY A 416 -20.90 10.57 38.37
CA GLY A 416 -20.16 11.73 38.91
C GLY A 416 -18.79 11.40 39.50
N VAL A 417 -18.35 10.14 39.46
CA VAL A 417 -17.03 9.70 39.97
C VAL A 417 -16.08 9.48 38.80
N LEU A 418 -14.94 10.18 38.82
CA LEU A 418 -13.84 9.99 37.86
C LEU A 418 -12.80 9.03 38.45
N GLU A 419 -12.67 7.86 37.85
CA GLU A 419 -11.76 6.80 38.29
C GLU A 419 -10.66 6.59 37.25
N ARG A 420 -9.39 6.58 37.66
CA ARG A 420 -8.28 6.18 36.79
C ARG A 420 -8.31 4.66 36.63
N VAL A 421 -8.44 4.17 35.40
CA VAL A 421 -8.51 2.74 35.10
C VAL A 421 -7.19 2.19 34.53
N SER A 422 -6.32 3.05 34.00
CA SER A 422 -4.96 2.69 33.61
C SER A 422 -3.99 2.70 34.79
N ARG A 423 -2.84 2.04 34.63
CA ARG A 423 -1.72 2.09 35.58
C ARG A 423 -0.46 2.59 34.87
N ASP A 424 0.09 3.70 35.33
CA ASP A 424 1.31 4.29 34.78
C ASP A 424 2.49 3.31 34.93
N HIS A 425 3.28 3.15 33.87
CA HIS A 425 4.52 2.38 33.90
C HIS A 425 5.70 3.33 34.17
N SER A 426 5.90 3.71 35.43
CA SER A 426 6.96 4.62 35.87
C SER A 426 7.86 3.96 36.92
N GLU A 427 9.16 4.27 36.92
CA GLU A 427 10.16 3.82 37.91
C GLU A 427 9.81 4.15 39.38
N VAL A 428 8.85 5.06 39.62
CA VAL A 428 8.47 5.56 40.96
C VAL A 428 7.21 4.85 41.51
N GLN A 429 6.87 3.65 41.05
CA GLN A 429 5.73 2.87 41.55
C GLN A 429 6.06 1.44 41.97
#